data_AF-A0A952EZH7-F1
#
_entry.id   AF-A0A952EZH7-F1
#
_cell.length_a   1.000
_cell.length_b   1.000
_cell.length_c   1.000
_cell.angle_alpha   90.00
_cell.angle_beta   90.00
_cell.angle_gamma   90.00
#
_symmetry.space_group_name_H-M   'P 1'
#
loop_
_entity.id
_entity.type
_entity.pdbx_description
1 polymer ?
#
loop_
_entity_poly.entity_id
_entity_poly.type
_entity_poly.pdbx_seq_one_letter_code
_entity_poly.pdbx_strand_id
1 'polypeptide(L)'
;LPSPFTTEDLQAGYAYDLAFRQFEVSDTRVFDQPQAGRAFFEGIIRDHLDIGRPDQVVLIFDRKLTPRTPGRFRTKVVTRGVNPQLSCTYKSCRLKQYFKLGVALRTELVINDTRDFGIGRRVCAMNWTALRAVGDSANQRLCDAEAQTAQPAPDVVTLTHVTRPSTTTDGLHAPALAFGDPRVMALLASLVRFSHVLVGFTNRDLAGLVASLLDQPYSSRQATYDLRRLRRKALIRRLPHSQRYQLTPFGRRTAVLFTKAHGRVLAPGLALLDTLVPDDVAKRSPLANAWRQLDLALDDFMDHQLRAA
;
A
#
# COMPACT_ATOMS: atom_id res chain seq x y z
N LEU A 1 -18.16 41.20 -2.38
CA LEU A 1 -19.10 40.12 -2.74
C LEU A 1 -20.50 40.67 -2.54
N PRO A 2 -21.43 40.57 -3.50
CA PRO A 2 -22.82 40.92 -3.25
C PRO A 2 -23.33 40.10 -2.07
N SER A 3 -23.93 40.79 -1.09
CA SER A 3 -24.36 40.18 0.17
C SER A 3 -25.82 39.71 0.04
N PRO A 4 -26.14 38.42 0.28
CA PRO A 4 -27.53 37.99 0.41
C PRO A 4 -28.24 38.54 1.65
N PHE A 5 -27.52 39.08 2.64
CA PHE A 5 -28.13 39.63 3.86
C PHE A 5 -28.73 41.02 3.63
N THR A 6 -29.97 41.19 4.09
CA THR A 6 -30.66 42.49 4.18
C THR A 6 -30.17 43.30 5.39
N THR A 7 -30.58 44.56 5.47
CA THR A 7 -30.29 45.41 6.64
C THR A 7 -30.91 44.85 7.92
N GLU A 8 -32.12 44.27 7.85
CA GLU A 8 -32.78 43.61 8.99
C GLU A 8 -31.99 42.37 9.44
N ASP A 9 -31.47 41.58 8.51
CA ASP A 9 -30.64 40.42 8.85
C ASP A 9 -29.37 40.82 9.62
N LEU A 10 -28.70 41.88 9.17
CA LEU A 10 -27.50 42.40 9.85
C LEU A 10 -27.84 42.95 11.24
N GLN A 11 -28.97 43.64 11.40
CA GLN A 11 -29.47 44.13 12.70
C GLN A 11 -29.86 42.99 13.64
N ALA A 12 -30.37 41.89 13.11
CA ALA A 12 -30.64 40.65 13.85
C ALA A 12 -29.37 39.83 14.15
N GLY A 13 -28.19 40.28 13.70
CA GLY A 13 -26.89 39.67 14.01
C GLY A 13 -26.45 38.57 13.04
N TYR A 14 -27.12 38.38 11.91
CA TYR A 14 -26.65 37.47 10.86
C TYR A 14 -25.41 38.04 10.18
N ALA A 15 -24.32 37.27 10.13
CA ALA A 15 -23.06 37.68 9.55
C ALA A 15 -22.35 36.52 8.83
N TYR A 16 -21.29 36.85 8.09
CA TYR A 16 -20.45 35.86 7.44
C TYR A 16 -19.49 35.21 8.43
N ASP A 17 -19.33 33.90 8.28
CA ASP A 17 -18.20 33.16 8.84
C ASP A 17 -17.27 32.71 7.73
N LEU A 18 -15.98 32.67 8.03
CA LEU A 18 -14.99 32.04 7.16
C LEU A 18 -15.12 30.52 7.27
N ALA A 19 -14.96 29.84 6.13
CA ALA A 19 -14.95 28.39 6.05
C ALA A 19 -13.73 27.87 5.28
N PHE A 20 -13.14 26.77 5.75
CA PHE A 20 -12.10 26.05 5.02
C PHE A 20 -12.67 25.46 3.74
N ARG A 21 -12.25 26.01 2.59
CA ARG A 21 -12.50 25.43 1.26
C ARG A 21 -11.51 24.32 0.93
N GLN A 22 -10.26 24.51 1.33
CA GLN A 22 -9.17 23.56 1.18
C GLN A 22 -8.16 23.81 2.31
N PHE A 23 -7.59 22.75 2.85
CA PHE A 23 -6.56 22.81 3.88
C PHE A 23 -5.42 21.86 3.52
N GLU A 24 -4.19 22.37 3.46
CA GLU A 24 -3.02 21.60 3.07
C GLU A 24 -2.00 21.56 4.20
N VAL A 25 -1.51 20.36 4.52
CA VAL A 25 -0.45 20.16 5.51
C VAL A 25 0.71 19.45 4.83
N SER A 26 1.87 20.09 4.84
CA SER A 26 3.08 19.58 4.19
C SER A 26 4.20 19.34 5.20
N ASP A 27 4.80 18.15 5.15
CA ASP A 27 6.10 17.84 5.76
C ASP A 27 7.14 17.78 4.64
N THR A 28 8.22 18.55 4.75
CA THR A 28 9.31 18.57 3.75
C THR A 28 10.62 18.21 4.44
N ARG A 29 11.15 17.04 4.13
CA ARG A 29 12.42 16.53 4.68
C ARG A 29 13.53 16.75 3.67
N VAL A 30 14.52 17.54 4.05
CA VAL A 30 15.70 17.84 3.23
C VAL A 30 16.78 16.81 3.52
N PHE A 31 17.37 16.24 2.47
CA PHE A 31 18.44 15.24 2.61
C PHE A 31 19.81 15.91 2.55
N ASP A 32 20.70 15.50 3.43
CA ASP A 32 22.14 15.80 3.39
C ASP A 32 22.80 15.21 2.13
N GLN A 33 22.31 14.04 1.69
CA GLN A 33 22.68 13.40 0.43
C GLN A 33 21.46 13.26 -0.49
N PRO A 34 21.14 14.28 -1.31
CA PRO A 34 19.98 14.27 -2.21
C PRO A 34 19.88 13.04 -3.12
N GLN A 35 21.01 12.52 -3.58
CA GLN A 35 21.05 11.34 -4.46
C GLN A 35 20.58 10.08 -3.72
N ALA A 36 20.97 9.90 -2.45
CA ALA A 36 20.52 8.80 -1.62
C ALA A 36 19.02 8.93 -1.31
N GLY A 37 18.54 10.14 -0.98
CA GLY A 37 17.11 10.40 -0.78
C GLY A 37 16.27 10.10 -2.02
N ARG A 38 16.76 10.49 -3.20
CA ARG A 38 16.13 10.16 -4.48
C ARG A 38 16.09 8.65 -4.73
N ALA A 39 17.22 7.97 -4.58
CA ALA A 39 17.31 6.52 -4.77
C ALA A 39 16.39 5.76 -3.82
N PHE A 40 16.31 6.19 -2.57
CA PHE A 40 15.37 5.67 -1.57
C PHE A 40 13.92 5.81 -2.03
N PHE A 41 13.50 7.01 -2.44
CA PHE A 41 12.12 7.27 -2.88
C PHE A 41 11.76 6.51 -4.17
N GLU A 42 12.67 6.45 -5.15
CA GLU A 42 12.50 5.63 -6.35
C GLU A 42 12.39 4.13 -6.01
N GLY A 43 13.16 3.67 -5.02
CA GLY A 43 13.09 2.31 -4.47
C GLY A 43 11.73 2.00 -3.84
N ILE A 44 11.20 2.91 -3.01
CA ILE A 44 9.85 2.81 -2.43
C ILE A 44 8.81 2.68 -3.54
N ILE A 45 8.84 3.56 -4.53
CA ILE A 45 7.83 3.54 -5.59
C ILE A 45 7.89 2.22 -6.35
N ARG A 46 9.10 1.76 -6.71
CA ARG A 46 9.30 0.45 -7.32
C ARG A 46 8.72 -0.64 -6.43
N ASP A 47 8.99 -0.61 -5.13
CA ASP A 47 8.51 -1.60 -4.19
C ASP A 47 7.00 -1.66 -4.06
N HIS A 48 6.30 -0.54 -4.23
CA HIS A 48 4.85 -0.51 -4.09
C HIS A 48 4.10 -0.68 -5.41
N LEU A 49 4.73 -0.47 -6.58
CA LEU A 49 4.07 -0.66 -7.88
C LEU A 49 3.45 -2.06 -8.06
N ASP A 50 4.10 -3.10 -7.51
CA ASP A 50 3.61 -4.48 -7.62
C ASP A 50 2.83 -4.96 -6.38
N ILE A 51 2.91 -4.22 -5.27
CA ILE A 51 2.25 -4.57 -4.02
C ILE A 51 0.87 -3.89 -3.98
N GLY A 52 -0.17 -4.62 -4.38
CA GLY A 52 -1.56 -4.23 -4.12
C GLY A 52 -2.07 -3.02 -4.90
N ARG A 53 -1.47 -2.72 -6.06
CA ARG A 53 -1.77 -1.61 -7.00
C ARG A 53 -2.09 -0.30 -6.25
N PRO A 54 -1.10 0.58 -6.01
CA PRO A 54 -1.35 1.86 -5.35
C PRO A 54 -2.45 2.63 -6.08
N ASP A 55 -3.31 3.32 -5.32
CA ASP A 55 -4.47 4.04 -5.83
C ASP A 55 -4.13 5.02 -6.97
N GLN A 56 -2.87 5.49 -7.07
CA GLN A 56 -2.23 6.05 -8.27
C GLN A 56 -0.71 6.25 -8.03
N VAL A 57 0.17 5.60 -8.78
CA VAL A 57 1.56 6.06 -8.95
C VAL A 57 1.65 6.80 -10.27
N VAL A 58 1.99 8.09 -10.22
CA VAL A 58 2.11 8.93 -11.41
C VAL A 58 3.58 9.28 -11.61
N LEU A 59 4.15 8.85 -12.72
CA LEU A 59 5.44 9.33 -13.18
C LEU A 59 5.19 10.61 -13.99
N ILE A 60 5.58 11.77 -13.44
CA ILE A 60 5.51 13.03 -14.18
C ILE A 60 6.79 13.13 -15.02
N PHE A 61 6.64 12.93 -16.33
CA PHE A 61 7.69 13.17 -17.31
C PHE A 61 7.77 14.67 -17.61
N ASP A 62 8.98 15.20 -17.80
CA ASP A 62 9.23 16.60 -18.18
C ASP A 62 8.81 16.93 -19.65
N ARG A 63 7.81 16.23 -20.19
CA ARG A 63 7.23 16.41 -21.52
C ARG A 63 5.73 16.15 -21.50
N LYS A 64 4.96 16.99 -22.22
CA LYS A 64 3.51 16.84 -22.45
C LYS A 64 3.20 15.50 -23.14
N LEU A 65 2.47 14.62 -22.45
CA LEU A 65 1.91 13.39 -23.03
C LEU A 65 0.55 13.70 -23.70
N THR A 66 0.34 13.20 -24.92
CA THR A 66 -0.91 13.39 -25.68
C THR A 66 -1.60 12.04 -25.96
N PRO A 67 -2.91 12.03 -26.25
CA PRO A 67 -3.69 10.80 -26.52
C PRO A 67 -3.19 9.92 -27.67
N ARG A 68 -2.22 10.39 -28.47
CA ARG A 68 -1.63 9.68 -29.61
C ARG A 68 -0.36 8.89 -29.28
N THR A 69 0.01 8.76 -28.00
CA THR A 69 1.19 7.99 -27.59
C THR A 69 0.85 6.48 -27.56
N PRO A 70 1.41 5.62 -28.44
CA PRO A 70 0.96 4.23 -28.56
C PRO A 70 1.52 3.31 -27.46
N GLY A 71 0.70 2.37 -26.95
CA GLY A 71 1.14 1.19 -26.17
C GLY A 71 0.32 0.86 -24.92
N ARG A 72 -0.13 -0.41 -24.79
CA ARG A 72 -0.72 -1.00 -23.55
C ARG A 72 0.31 -1.05 -22.42
N PHE A 73 -0.17 -0.92 -21.18
CA PHE A 73 0.59 -0.85 -19.92
C PHE A 73 1.83 -1.75 -19.86
N ARG A 74 2.99 -1.14 -19.57
CA ARG A 74 4.22 -1.85 -19.18
C ARG A 74 5.01 -1.01 -18.18
N THR A 75 5.40 -1.60 -17.04
CA THR A 75 6.43 -1.03 -16.15
C THR A 75 7.76 -1.11 -16.90
N LYS A 76 8.29 0.05 -17.32
CA LYS A 76 9.64 0.16 -17.90
C LYS A 76 10.42 1.18 -17.07
N VAL A 77 11.51 0.71 -16.47
CA VAL A 77 12.52 1.54 -15.81
C VAL A 77 13.42 2.18 -16.90
N VAL A 78 14.15 3.25 -16.53
CA VAL A 78 15.15 4.08 -17.26
C VAL A 78 14.54 5.28 -18.03
N THR A 79 14.90 6.59 -17.90
CA THR A 79 16.14 7.36 -17.57
C THR A 79 15.80 8.79 -17.03
N ARG A 80 16.81 9.59 -16.61
CA ARG A 80 16.78 11.00 -16.11
C ARG A 80 15.68 11.90 -16.70
N GLY A 81 15.02 12.67 -15.83
CA GLY A 81 14.02 13.69 -16.20
C GLY A 81 12.59 13.40 -15.74
N VAL A 82 12.39 12.42 -14.86
CA VAL A 82 11.09 12.12 -14.25
C VAL A 82 11.18 12.40 -12.76
N ASN A 83 10.24 13.19 -12.25
CA ASN A 83 10.00 13.32 -10.82
C ASN A 83 8.84 12.39 -10.50
N PRO A 84 9.10 11.20 -9.95
CA PRO A 84 8.03 10.28 -9.64
C PRO A 84 7.19 10.87 -8.50
N GLN A 85 5.90 10.55 -8.49
CA GLN A 85 4.99 10.99 -7.45
C GLN A 85 4.17 9.79 -6.96
N LEU A 86 4.16 9.62 -5.64
CA LEU A 86 3.20 8.77 -4.96
C LEU A 86 1.95 9.59 -4.67
N SER A 87 0.78 9.07 -5.01
CA SER A 87 -0.50 9.70 -4.67
C SER A 87 -1.46 8.66 -4.12
N CYS A 88 -2.10 8.95 -2.99
CA CYS A 88 -3.26 8.19 -2.53
C CYS A 88 -4.43 9.13 -2.23
N THR A 89 -5.64 8.63 -2.45
CA THR A 89 -6.87 9.40 -2.27
C THR A 89 -7.74 8.73 -1.23
N TYR A 90 -8.40 9.55 -0.41
CA TYR A 90 -9.44 9.10 0.51
C TYR A 90 -10.57 10.12 0.46
N LYS A 91 -11.73 9.70 -0.06
CA LYS A 91 -12.86 10.59 -0.33
C LYS A 91 -12.41 11.83 -1.11
N SER A 92 -12.64 13.03 -0.59
CA SER A 92 -12.27 14.30 -1.23
C SER A 92 -10.83 14.71 -0.93
N CYS A 93 -10.06 13.90 -0.21
CA CYS A 93 -8.71 14.22 0.22
C CYS A 93 -7.66 13.48 -0.62
N ARG A 94 -6.49 14.11 -0.80
CA ARG A 94 -5.37 13.53 -1.54
C ARG A 94 -4.07 13.72 -0.77
N LEU A 95 -3.38 12.63 -0.51
CA LEU A 95 -2.02 12.62 -0.01
C LEU A 95 -1.08 12.46 -1.20
N LYS A 96 -0.06 13.31 -1.27
CA LYS A 96 0.95 13.32 -2.32
C LYS A 96 2.31 13.24 -1.68
N GLN A 97 3.21 12.48 -2.29
CA GLN A 97 4.62 12.53 -1.95
C GLN A 97 5.45 12.61 -3.23
N TYR A 98 6.41 13.53 -3.25
CA TYR A 98 7.27 13.74 -4.40
C TYR A 98 8.62 14.32 -3.98
N PHE A 99 9.61 14.13 -4.84
CA PHE A 99 10.94 14.70 -4.64
C PHE A 99 10.98 16.13 -5.19
N LYS A 100 10.94 17.11 -4.29
CA LYS A 100 10.92 18.54 -4.58
C LYS A 100 12.34 19.05 -4.85
N LEU A 101 12.49 19.74 -5.99
CA LEU A 101 13.74 20.41 -6.42
C LEU A 101 14.97 19.49 -6.43
N GLY A 102 14.79 18.17 -6.52
CA GLY A 102 15.91 17.24 -6.52
C GLY A 102 16.66 17.14 -5.19
N VAL A 103 16.15 17.69 -4.08
CA VAL A 103 16.86 17.75 -2.78
C VAL A 103 16.01 17.38 -1.57
N ALA A 104 14.67 17.48 -1.65
CA ALA A 104 13.80 17.28 -0.51
C ALA A 104 12.63 16.35 -0.85
N LEU A 105 12.24 15.48 0.08
CA LEU A 105 11.01 14.70 -0.03
C LEU A 105 9.89 15.47 0.64
N ARG A 106 8.89 15.86 -0.15
CA ARG A 106 7.68 16.54 0.36
C ARG A 106 6.53 15.56 0.42
N THR A 107 5.95 15.40 1.60
CA THR A 107 4.70 14.70 1.86
C THR A 107 3.63 15.72 2.16
N GLU A 108 2.51 15.69 1.46
CA GLU A 108 1.47 16.71 1.55
C GLU A 108 0.08 16.08 1.54
N LEU A 109 -0.69 16.33 2.61
CA LEU A 109 -2.11 16.02 2.65
C LEU A 109 -2.92 17.25 2.26
N VAL A 110 -3.73 17.10 1.22
CA VAL A 110 -4.72 18.08 0.77
C VAL A 110 -6.11 17.63 1.21
N ILE A 111 -6.77 18.42 2.05
CA ILE A 111 -8.13 18.20 2.55
C ILE A 111 -9.08 19.16 1.84
N ASN A 112 -9.91 18.66 0.92
CA ASN A 112 -10.92 19.48 0.21
C ASN A 112 -12.28 19.48 0.93
N ASP A 113 -12.53 18.53 1.84
CA ASP A 113 -13.71 18.54 2.70
C ASP A 113 -13.35 18.13 4.13
N THR A 114 -13.49 19.06 5.08
CA THR A 114 -13.23 18.82 6.50
C THR A 114 -14.17 17.77 7.10
N ARG A 115 -15.38 17.62 6.53
CA ARG A 115 -16.39 16.68 7.01
C ARG A 115 -16.02 15.23 6.74
N ASP A 116 -15.08 14.97 5.83
CA ASP A 116 -14.54 13.63 5.61
C ASP A 116 -13.92 13.02 6.87
N PHE A 117 -13.50 13.88 7.81
CA PHE A 117 -12.93 13.57 9.12
C PHE A 117 -13.86 13.92 10.30
N GLY A 118 -15.12 14.31 10.04
CA GLY A 118 -16.05 14.74 11.09
C GLY A 118 -15.73 16.11 11.68
N ILE A 119 -14.94 16.94 11.01
CA ILE A 119 -14.54 18.27 11.48
C ILE A 119 -15.40 19.34 10.79
N GLY A 120 -15.85 20.34 11.54
CA GLY A 120 -16.62 21.47 11.00
C GLY A 120 -15.80 22.30 10.00
N ARG A 121 -16.47 23.02 9.10
CA ARG A 121 -15.80 23.85 8.08
C ARG A 121 -15.43 25.24 8.57
N ARG A 122 -16.07 25.76 9.63
CA ARG A 122 -15.81 27.11 10.15
C ARG A 122 -14.34 27.28 10.49
N VAL A 123 -13.74 28.41 10.09
CA VAL A 123 -12.37 28.76 10.48
C VAL A 123 -12.40 29.17 11.95
N CYS A 124 -12.00 28.25 12.81
CA CYS A 124 -11.81 28.49 14.24
C CYS A 124 -10.61 27.68 14.75
N ALA A 125 -10.06 28.06 15.90
CA ALA A 125 -8.87 27.41 16.47
C ALA A 125 -9.07 25.89 16.67
N MET A 126 -10.28 25.47 17.07
CA MET A 126 -10.64 24.06 17.24
C MET A 126 -10.55 23.27 15.94
N ASN A 127 -11.24 23.71 14.88
CA ASN A 127 -11.22 23.03 13.57
C ASN A 127 -9.83 23.08 12.94
N TRP A 128 -9.13 24.22 13.06
CA TRP A 128 -7.75 24.37 12.58
C TRP A 128 -6.81 23.34 13.23
N THR A 129 -6.86 23.20 14.56
CA THR A 129 -6.01 22.26 15.30
C THR A 129 -6.33 20.82 14.95
N ALA A 130 -7.62 20.47 14.83
CA ALA A 130 -8.05 19.15 14.42
C ALA A 130 -7.60 18.79 13.00
N LEU A 131 -7.73 19.71 12.04
CA LEU A 131 -7.28 19.50 10.65
C LEU A 131 -5.76 19.38 10.54
N ARG A 132 -5.02 20.20 11.29
CA ARG A 132 -3.56 20.09 11.35
C ARG A 132 -3.14 18.73 11.91
N ALA A 133 -3.74 18.27 13.00
CA ALA A 133 -3.46 16.96 13.59
C ALA A 133 -3.74 15.81 12.61
N VAL A 134 -4.80 15.90 11.79
CA VAL A 134 -5.06 14.94 10.71
C VAL A 134 -3.93 14.95 9.68
N GLY A 135 -3.51 16.12 9.22
CA GLY A 135 -2.41 16.27 8.26
C GLY A 135 -1.08 15.77 8.78
N ASP A 136 -0.67 16.18 9.97
CA ASP A 136 0.58 15.76 10.60
C ASP A 136 0.61 14.24 10.81
N SER A 137 -0.49 13.67 11.32
CA SER A 137 -0.59 12.23 11.54
C SER A 137 -0.57 11.44 10.23
N ALA A 138 -1.24 11.93 9.18
CA ALA A 138 -1.23 11.29 7.87
C ALA A 138 0.16 11.30 7.24
N ASN A 139 0.83 12.46 7.23
CA ASN A 139 2.17 12.62 6.68
C ASN A 139 3.17 11.74 7.44
N GLN A 140 3.15 11.79 8.78
CA GLN A 140 4.05 10.99 9.60
C GLN A 140 3.85 9.49 9.38
N ARG A 141 2.59 9.00 9.37
CA ARG A 141 2.34 7.57 9.17
C ARG A 141 2.75 7.08 7.77
N LEU A 142 2.74 7.94 6.75
CA LEU A 142 3.24 7.57 5.42
C LEU A 142 4.75 7.36 5.48
N CYS A 143 5.47 8.33 6.04
CA CYS A 143 6.91 8.22 6.26
C CYS A 143 7.27 7.01 7.12
N ASP A 144 6.50 6.73 8.19
CA ASP A 144 6.69 5.55 9.04
C ASP A 144 6.46 4.25 8.27
N ALA A 145 5.42 4.22 7.43
CA ALA A 145 5.11 3.06 6.59
C ALA A 145 6.25 2.76 5.61
N GLU A 146 6.81 3.80 5.01
CA GLU A 146 7.94 3.73 4.09
C GLU A 146 9.23 3.28 4.79
N ALA A 147 9.54 3.86 5.96
CA ALA A 147 10.68 3.47 6.77
C ALA A 147 10.58 2.01 7.24
N GLN A 148 9.37 1.54 7.59
CA GLN A 148 9.14 0.14 7.97
C GLN A 148 9.32 -0.83 6.80
N THR A 149 8.97 -0.42 5.58
CA THR A 149 9.18 -1.21 4.36
C THR A 149 10.67 -1.34 4.02
N ALA A 150 11.49 -0.35 4.39
CA ALA A 150 12.95 -0.35 4.17
C ALA A 150 13.74 -1.16 5.22
N GLN A 151 13.09 -1.63 6.28
CA GLN A 151 13.74 -2.45 7.31
C GLN A 151 13.95 -3.89 6.84
N PRO A 152 14.95 -4.61 7.40
CA PRO A 152 15.16 -6.02 7.12
C PRO A 152 13.89 -6.85 7.35
N ALA A 153 13.77 -7.95 6.59
CA ALA A 153 12.69 -8.90 6.77
C ALA A 153 12.65 -9.41 8.22
N PRO A 154 11.46 -9.66 8.79
CA PRO A 154 11.34 -10.34 10.08
C PRO A 154 12.06 -11.69 10.08
N ASP A 155 12.52 -12.12 11.25
CA ASP A 155 13.19 -13.40 11.44
C ASP A 155 12.26 -14.62 11.22
N VAL A 156 12.85 -15.82 11.16
CA VAL A 156 12.13 -17.07 10.93
C VAL A 156 11.14 -17.39 12.06
N VAL A 157 11.46 -16.97 13.30
CA VAL A 157 10.56 -17.11 14.45
C VAL A 157 9.28 -16.29 14.24
N THR A 158 9.42 -15.07 13.74
CA THR A 158 8.28 -14.21 13.36
C THR A 158 7.44 -14.87 12.26
N LEU A 159 8.08 -15.43 11.24
CA LEU A 159 7.37 -16.14 10.18
C LEU A 159 6.55 -17.30 10.75
N THR A 160 7.16 -18.09 11.63
CA THR A 160 6.53 -19.25 12.29
C THR A 160 5.34 -18.82 13.14
N HIS A 161 5.45 -17.72 13.89
CA HIS A 161 4.35 -17.19 14.68
C HIS A 161 3.14 -16.81 13.82
N VAL A 162 3.36 -16.29 12.61
CA VAL A 162 2.29 -15.90 11.68
C VAL A 162 1.70 -17.12 10.98
N THR A 163 2.54 -18.03 10.48
CA THR A 163 2.13 -19.18 9.65
C THR A 163 1.64 -20.39 10.44
N ARG A 164 1.90 -20.46 11.75
CA ARG A 164 1.38 -21.54 12.62
C ARG A 164 0.25 -21.05 13.51
N PRO A 165 -0.64 -21.93 13.99
CA PRO A 165 -1.61 -21.54 15.01
C PRO A 165 -0.88 -21.10 16.29
N SER A 166 -1.41 -20.09 16.97
CA SER A 166 -0.87 -19.64 18.27
C SER A 166 -2.00 -19.31 19.23
N THR A 167 -1.67 -19.06 20.49
CA THR A 167 -2.61 -18.60 21.52
C THR A 167 -2.16 -17.22 21.99
N THR A 168 -3.10 -16.28 22.12
CA THR A 168 -2.80 -14.96 22.65
C THR A 168 -2.47 -15.03 24.14
N THR A 169 -1.88 -13.98 24.71
CA THR A 169 -1.67 -13.84 26.17
C THR A 169 -2.94 -14.11 26.97
N ASP A 170 -4.10 -13.71 26.43
CA ASP A 170 -5.40 -13.86 27.07
C ASP A 170 -6.06 -15.23 26.82
N GLY A 171 -5.29 -16.23 26.37
CA GLY A 171 -5.77 -17.60 26.15
C GLY A 171 -6.62 -17.83 24.88
N LEU A 172 -6.75 -16.84 24.00
CA LEU A 172 -7.56 -16.96 22.78
C LEU A 172 -6.78 -17.60 21.63
N HIS A 173 -7.40 -18.58 20.96
CA HIS A 173 -6.80 -19.21 19.79
C HIS A 173 -6.70 -18.27 18.58
N ALA A 174 -5.53 -18.19 17.98
CA ALA A 174 -5.20 -17.42 16.79
C ALA A 174 -4.83 -18.37 15.62
N PRO A 175 -5.74 -18.59 14.66
CA PRO A 175 -5.47 -19.45 13.52
C PRO A 175 -4.25 -18.99 12.72
N ALA A 176 -3.45 -19.95 12.25
CA ALA A 176 -2.34 -19.76 11.30
C ALA A 176 -2.75 -18.87 10.13
N LEU A 177 -1.88 -18.03 9.57
CA LEU A 177 -2.00 -17.38 8.26
C LEU A 177 -1.06 -18.09 7.29
N ALA A 178 -1.59 -19.10 6.59
CA ALA A 178 -0.80 -19.93 5.68
C ALA A 178 -0.19 -19.08 4.55
N PHE A 179 1.12 -19.14 4.40
CA PHE A 179 1.82 -18.49 3.30
C PHE A 179 1.50 -19.22 1.98
N GLY A 180 1.23 -18.46 0.91
CA GLY A 180 0.83 -19.00 -0.39
C GLY A 180 -0.66 -19.30 -0.54
N ASP A 181 -1.45 -19.32 0.54
CA ASP A 181 -2.91 -19.41 0.44
C ASP A 181 -3.46 -18.15 -0.28
N PRO A 182 -4.23 -18.30 -1.39
CA PRO A 182 -4.66 -17.15 -2.19
C PRO A 182 -5.42 -16.10 -1.38
N ARG A 183 -6.26 -16.51 -0.43
CA ARG A 183 -7.02 -15.60 0.42
C ARG A 183 -6.13 -14.88 1.42
N VAL A 184 -5.17 -15.56 2.05
CA VAL A 184 -4.18 -14.91 2.93
C VAL A 184 -3.33 -13.92 2.14
N MET A 185 -2.90 -14.29 0.93
CA MET A 185 -2.09 -13.41 0.09
C MET A 185 -2.85 -12.16 -0.35
N ALA A 186 -4.09 -12.31 -0.81
CA ALA A 186 -4.98 -11.19 -1.14
C ALA A 186 -5.29 -10.32 0.08
N LEU A 187 -5.53 -10.96 1.24
CA LEU A 187 -5.73 -10.25 2.50
C LEU A 187 -4.51 -9.40 2.85
N LEU A 188 -3.31 -9.97 2.89
CA LEU A 188 -2.09 -9.21 3.24
C LEU A 188 -1.77 -8.13 2.20
N ALA A 189 -2.01 -8.37 0.91
CA ALA A 189 -1.86 -7.39 -0.16
C ALA A 189 -2.85 -6.22 -0.01
N SER A 190 -4.07 -6.46 0.46
CA SER A 190 -5.03 -5.38 0.71
C SER A 190 -4.61 -4.47 1.88
N LEU A 191 -3.98 -5.03 2.92
CA LEU A 191 -3.61 -4.30 4.14
C LEU A 191 -2.52 -3.22 3.93
N VAL A 192 -1.65 -3.42 2.95
CA VAL A 192 -0.46 -2.57 2.71
C VAL A 192 -0.75 -1.33 1.85
N ARG A 193 -2.02 -1.14 1.43
CA ARG A 193 -2.44 0.04 0.65
C ARG A 193 -2.19 1.35 1.41
N PHE A 194 -1.60 2.33 0.73
CA PHE A 194 -1.26 3.62 1.34
C PHE A 194 -2.47 4.47 1.73
N SER A 195 -3.63 4.34 1.09
CA SER A 195 -4.83 5.07 1.54
C SER A 195 -5.27 4.68 2.96
N HIS A 196 -4.89 3.49 3.46
CA HIS A 196 -5.13 3.08 4.84
C HIS A 196 -4.25 3.83 5.86
N VAL A 197 -3.19 4.52 5.42
CA VAL A 197 -2.37 5.37 6.29
C VAL A 197 -3.19 6.56 6.85
N LEU A 198 -4.09 7.10 6.02
CA LEU A 198 -4.89 8.28 6.35
C LEU A 198 -5.83 8.02 7.52
N VAL A 199 -6.69 7.01 7.40
CA VAL A 199 -7.76 6.75 8.36
C VAL A 199 -7.87 5.27 8.77
N GLY A 200 -6.94 4.43 8.37
CA GLY A 200 -7.12 2.98 8.46
C GLY A 200 -8.16 2.46 7.48
N PHE A 201 -8.67 1.27 7.75
CA PHE A 201 -9.66 0.58 6.91
C PHE A 201 -10.76 -0.02 7.75
N THR A 202 -11.94 -0.17 7.14
CA THR A 202 -13.10 -0.85 7.73
C THR A 202 -13.24 -2.27 7.19
N ASN A 203 -14.16 -3.04 7.76
CA ASN A 203 -14.57 -4.34 7.21
C ASN A 203 -15.02 -4.22 5.74
N ARG A 204 -15.79 -3.19 5.40
CA ARG A 204 -16.29 -2.95 4.04
C ARG A 204 -15.13 -2.69 3.06
N ASP A 205 -14.20 -1.82 3.45
CA ASP A 205 -13.03 -1.49 2.62
C ASP A 205 -12.21 -2.76 2.35
N LEU A 206 -11.94 -3.54 3.39
CA LEU A 206 -11.20 -4.78 3.29
C LEU A 206 -11.93 -5.80 2.41
N ALA A 207 -13.23 -5.97 2.59
CA ALA A 207 -14.01 -6.96 1.84
C ALA A 207 -13.99 -6.69 0.34
N GLY A 208 -14.19 -5.43 -0.07
CA GLY A 208 -14.14 -5.03 -1.48
C GLY A 208 -12.75 -5.22 -2.09
N LEU A 209 -11.69 -4.86 -1.36
CA LEU A 209 -10.32 -5.03 -1.84
C LEU A 209 -9.91 -6.49 -1.97
N VAL A 210 -10.23 -7.31 -0.96
CA VAL A 210 -9.91 -8.73 -0.97
C VAL A 210 -10.69 -9.47 -2.06
N ALA A 211 -11.98 -9.17 -2.24
CA ALA A 211 -12.77 -9.72 -3.34
C ALA A 211 -12.13 -9.40 -4.71
N SER A 212 -11.70 -8.16 -4.91
CA SER A 212 -11.05 -7.73 -6.16
C SER A 212 -9.69 -8.37 -6.39
N LEU A 213 -8.90 -8.62 -5.35
CA LEU A 213 -7.58 -9.25 -5.47
C LEU A 213 -7.67 -10.78 -5.62
N LEU A 214 -8.69 -11.40 -5.03
CA LEU A 214 -8.99 -12.82 -5.17
C LEU A 214 -9.66 -13.17 -6.49
N ASP A 215 -10.32 -12.20 -7.13
CA ASP A 215 -11.24 -12.41 -8.26
C ASP A 215 -12.38 -13.40 -7.92
N GLN A 216 -12.85 -13.37 -6.66
CA GLN A 216 -13.89 -14.27 -6.15
C GLN A 216 -14.74 -13.59 -5.07
N PRO A 217 -15.98 -14.07 -4.81
CA PRO A 217 -16.81 -13.53 -3.74
C PRO A 217 -16.13 -13.62 -2.37
N TYR A 218 -16.02 -12.47 -1.70
CA TYR A 218 -15.51 -12.37 -0.34
C TYR A 218 -16.47 -11.56 0.53
N SER A 219 -17.07 -12.22 1.50
CA SER A 219 -18.17 -11.69 2.32
C SER A 219 -17.70 -10.88 3.53
N SER A 220 -18.56 -10.00 4.03
CA SER A 220 -18.32 -9.27 5.28
C SER A 220 -18.12 -10.19 6.50
N ARG A 221 -18.71 -11.39 6.48
CA ARG A 221 -18.49 -12.41 7.53
C ARG A 221 -17.08 -12.97 7.49
N GLN A 222 -16.57 -13.28 6.29
CA GLN A 222 -15.17 -13.66 6.08
C GLN A 222 -14.22 -12.55 6.49
N ALA A 223 -14.52 -11.30 6.14
CA ALA A 223 -13.77 -10.12 6.58
C ALA A 223 -13.74 -9.99 8.10
N THR A 224 -14.86 -10.20 8.81
CA THR A 224 -14.91 -10.15 10.27
C THR A 224 -14.03 -11.25 10.90
N TYR A 225 -14.09 -12.46 10.34
CA TYR A 225 -13.24 -13.57 10.78
C TYR A 225 -11.75 -13.23 10.59
N ASP A 226 -11.37 -12.74 9.42
CA ASP A 226 -9.98 -12.41 9.11
C ASP A 226 -9.48 -11.21 9.93
N LEU A 227 -10.29 -10.17 10.13
CA LEU A 227 -9.96 -9.05 11.03
C LEU A 227 -9.67 -9.52 12.45
N ARG A 228 -10.49 -10.45 12.97
CA ARG A 228 -10.27 -11.06 14.29
C ARG A 228 -8.98 -11.86 14.32
N ARG A 229 -8.70 -12.66 13.29
CA ARG A 229 -7.46 -13.44 13.15
C ARG A 229 -6.23 -12.55 13.07
N LEU A 230 -6.25 -11.51 12.24
CA LEU A 230 -5.19 -10.50 12.11
C LEU A 230 -4.91 -9.77 13.44
N ARG A 231 -5.96 -9.42 14.19
CA ARG A 231 -5.81 -8.80 15.52
C ARG A 231 -5.15 -9.73 16.52
N ARG A 232 -5.58 -10.99 16.59
CA ARG A 232 -4.99 -11.99 17.49
C ARG A 232 -3.52 -12.26 17.16
N LYS A 233 -3.14 -12.14 15.89
CA LYS A 233 -1.74 -12.21 15.43
C LYS A 233 -0.97 -10.88 15.56
N ALA A 234 -1.56 -9.87 16.20
CA ALA A 234 -0.98 -8.52 16.37
C ALA A 234 -0.59 -7.80 15.07
N LEU A 235 -1.10 -8.24 13.91
CA LEU A 235 -0.82 -7.60 12.62
C LEU A 235 -1.60 -6.28 12.48
N ILE A 236 -2.77 -6.19 13.09
CA ILE A 236 -3.60 -4.99 13.05
C ILE A 236 -4.09 -4.64 14.45
N ARG A 237 -4.39 -3.37 14.67
CA ARG A 237 -5.08 -2.86 15.86
C ARG A 237 -6.37 -2.16 15.46
N ARG A 238 -7.40 -2.28 16.30
CA ARG A 238 -8.64 -1.49 16.15
C ARG A 238 -8.41 -0.10 16.72
N LEU A 239 -8.85 0.93 16.01
CA LEU A 239 -8.79 2.31 16.49
C LEU A 239 -9.89 2.57 17.54
N PRO A 240 -9.58 3.23 18.67
CA PRO A 240 -10.56 3.58 19.68
C PRO A 240 -11.77 4.31 19.09
N HIS A 241 -12.95 4.07 19.67
CA HIS A 241 -14.21 4.73 19.28
C HIS A 241 -14.58 4.64 17.79
N SER A 242 -14.07 3.64 17.07
CA SER A 242 -14.37 3.47 15.64
C SER A 242 -14.47 2.00 15.22
N GLN A 243 -14.95 1.77 14.01
CA GLN A 243 -14.92 0.46 13.35
C GLN A 243 -13.73 0.33 12.39
N ARG A 244 -12.69 1.16 12.60
CA ARG A 244 -11.51 1.22 11.75
C ARG A 244 -10.35 0.46 12.38
N TYR A 245 -9.53 -0.09 11.51
CA TYR A 245 -8.34 -0.85 11.84
C TYR A 245 -7.12 -0.22 11.20
N GLN A 246 -5.98 -0.38 11.83
CA GLN A 246 -4.68 0.03 11.31
C GLN A 246 -3.69 -1.11 11.40
N LEU A 247 -2.82 -1.17 10.41
CA LEU A 247 -1.67 -2.06 10.41
C LEU A 247 -0.69 -1.65 11.51
N THR A 248 -0.19 -2.61 12.28
CA THR A 248 0.89 -2.38 13.23
C THR A 248 2.25 -2.36 12.48
N PRO A 249 3.33 -1.82 13.08
CA PRO A 249 4.66 -1.92 12.46
C PRO A 249 5.07 -3.37 12.16
N PHE A 250 4.76 -4.28 13.09
CA PHE A 250 4.92 -5.72 12.91
C PHE A 250 4.10 -6.24 11.73
N GLY A 251 2.81 -5.89 11.70
CA GLY A 251 1.91 -6.28 10.61
C GLY A 251 2.34 -5.79 9.24
N ARG A 252 2.91 -4.58 9.16
CA ARG A 252 3.43 -4.02 7.92
C ARG A 252 4.60 -4.82 7.40
N ARG A 253 5.62 -5.05 8.23
CA ARG A 253 6.80 -5.85 7.82
C ARG A 253 6.40 -7.25 7.37
N THR A 254 5.49 -7.91 8.10
CA THR A 254 4.97 -9.23 7.72
C THR A 254 4.20 -9.19 6.40
N ALA A 255 3.25 -8.27 6.25
CA ALA A 255 2.43 -8.19 5.04
C ALA A 255 3.28 -7.85 3.81
N VAL A 256 4.23 -6.92 3.94
CA VAL A 256 5.20 -6.59 2.88
C VAL A 256 6.08 -7.78 2.54
N LEU A 257 6.63 -8.49 3.53
CA LEU A 257 7.43 -9.70 3.30
C LEU A 257 6.63 -10.73 2.51
N PHE A 258 5.43 -11.08 2.97
CA PHE A 258 4.62 -12.13 2.35
C PHE A 258 4.30 -11.73 0.91
N THR A 259 3.76 -10.52 0.72
CA THR A 259 3.31 -10.04 -0.60
C THR A 259 4.46 -9.90 -1.59
N LYS A 260 5.65 -9.44 -1.16
CA LYS A 260 6.86 -9.42 -2.00
C LYS A 260 7.35 -10.82 -2.32
N ALA A 261 7.52 -11.68 -1.31
CA ALA A 261 8.04 -13.04 -1.50
C ALA A 261 7.15 -13.84 -2.45
N HIS A 262 5.83 -13.80 -2.22
CA HIS A 262 4.89 -14.50 -3.09
C HIS A 262 4.76 -13.84 -4.47
N GLY A 263 4.49 -12.53 -4.52
CA GLY A 263 4.14 -11.83 -5.75
C GLY A 263 5.31 -11.51 -6.69
N ARG A 264 6.54 -11.44 -6.16
CA ARG A 264 7.73 -11.08 -6.95
C ARG A 264 8.73 -12.21 -7.15
N VAL A 265 8.83 -13.10 -6.18
CA VAL A 265 9.82 -14.18 -6.21
C VAL A 265 9.14 -15.47 -6.63
N LEU A 266 8.17 -15.94 -5.84
CA LEU A 266 7.61 -17.27 -6.04
C LEU A 266 6.66 -17.34 -7.24
N ALA A 267 5.62 -16.51 -7.31
CA ALA A 267 4.64 -16.61 -8.40
C ALA A 267 5.28 -16.37 -9.78
N PRO A 268 6.10 -15.31 -10.00
CA PRO A 268 6.78 -15.14 -11.28
C PRO A 268 7.88 -16.17 -11.51
N GLY A 269 8.63 -16.54 -10.46
CA GLY A 269 9.68 -17.56 -10.54
C GLY A 269 9.11 -18.89 -11.01
N LEU A 270 8.10 -19.41 -10.31
CA LEU A 270 7.42 -20.66 -10.66
C LEU A 270 6.77 -20.60 -12.04
N ALA A 271 6.18 -19.47 -12.44
CA ALA A 271 5.66 -19.29 -13.80
C ALA A 271 6.75 -19.38 -14.88
N LEU A 272 7.99 -19.02 -14.58
CA LEU A 272 9.12 -19.20 -15.50
C LEU A 272 9.65 -20.64 -15.53
N LEU A 273 9.38 -21.43 -14.47
CA LEU A 273 9.75 -22.84 -14.42
C LEU A 273 8.73 -23.74 -15.11
N ASP A 274 7.55 -23.23 -15.45
CA ASP A 274 6.50 -23.96 -16.14
C ASP A 274 7.01 -24.50 -17.49
N THR A 275 6.97 -25.82 -17.64
CA THR A 275 7.47 -26.52 -18.83
C THR A 275 6.62 -26.23 -20.07
N LEU A 276 5.39 -25.74 -19.88
CA LEU A 276 4.50 -25.31 -20.96
C LEU A 276 4.90 -23.94 -21.55
N VAL A 277 5.81 -23.20 -20.91
CA VAL A 277 6.33 -21.95 -21.46
C VAL A 277 7.07 -22.24 -22.77
N PRO A 278 6.86 -21.48 -23.86
CA PRO A 278 7.58 -21.69 -25.10
C PRO A 278 9.12 -21.63 -24.93
N ASP A 279 9.84 -22.49 -25.64
CA ASP A 279 11.30 -22.62 -25.55
C ASP A 279 12.05 -21.31 -25.81
N ASP A 280 11.54 -20.47 -26.71
CA ASP A 280 12.13 -19.18 -27.04
C ASP A 280 12.01 -18.17 -25.90
N VAL A 281 11.01 -18.33 -25.02
CA VAL A 281 10.80 -17.51 -23.81
C VAL A 281 11.64 -18.07 -22.67
N ALA A 282 11.66 -19.39 -22.47
CA ALA A 282 12.48 -20.03 -21.45
C ALA A 282 13.99 -19.79 -21.67
N LYS A 283 14.45 -19.85 -22.93
CA LYS A 283 15.86 -19.56 -23.29
C LYS A 283 16.35 -18.19 -22.89
N ARG A 284 15.45 -17.22 -22.72
CA ARG A 284 15.76 -15.84 -22.28
C ARG A 284 15.94 -15.72 -20.77
N SER A 285 15.61 -16.77 -20.00
CA SER A 285 15.74 -16.82 -18.55
C SER A 285 16.77 -17.88 -18.16
N PRO A 286 17.94 -17.48 -17.61
CA PRO A 286 18.92 -18.44 -17.09
C PRO A 286 18.32 -19.42 -16.08
N LEU A 287 17.36 -18.96 -15.26
CA LEU A 287 16.66 -19.78 -14.28
C LEU A 287 15.78 -20.86 -14.93
N ALA A 288 15.00 -20.49 -15.96
CA ALA A 288 14.14 -21.45 -16.67
C ALA A 288 14.97 -22.50 -17.42
N ASN A 289 16.08 -22.07 -18.04
CA ASN A 289 17.02 -22.99 -18.69
C ASN A 289 17.63 -23.99 -17.70
N ALA A 290 18.13 -23.51 -16.55
CA ALA A 290 18.72 -24.39 -15.55
C ALA A 290 17.71 -25.41 -15.02
N TRP A 291 16.45 -25.00 -14.82
CA TRP A 291 15.39 -25.90 -14.38
C TRP A 291 15.07 -27.01 -15.39
N ARG A 292 14.98 -26.68 -16.68
CA ARG A 292 14.77 -27.69 -17.72
C ARG A 292 15.92 -28.67 -17.84
N GLN A 293 17.15 -28.20 -17.66
CA GLN A 293 18.32 -29.09 -17.65
C GLN A 293 18.26 -30.05 -16.46
N LEU A 294 17.80 -29.59 -15.30
CA LEU A 294 17.56 -30.46 -14.14
C LEU A 294 16.45 -31.48 -14.43
N ASP A 295 15.34 -31.05 -15.01
CA ASP A 295 14.19 -31.91 -15.35
C ASP A 295 14.61 -33.03 -16.31
N LEU A 296 15.33 -32.67 -17.39
CA LEU A 296 15.88 -33.63 -18.36
C LEU A 296 16.85 -34.62 -17.71
N ALA A 297 17.70 -34.15 -16.79
CA ALA A 297 18.64 -35.03 -16.07
C ALA A 297 17.94 -35.98 -15.10
N LEU A 298 16.84 -35.53 -14.46
CA LEU A 298 16.02 -36.38 -13.60
C LEU A 298 15.26 -37.44 -14.39
N ASP A 299 14.69 -37.07 -15.54
CA ASP A 299 14.01 -38.01 -16.43
C ASP A 299 14.97 -39.10 -16.93
N ASP A 300 16.18 -38.70 -17.37
CA ASP A 300 17.22 -39.66 -17.78
C ASP A 300 17.62 -40.62 -16.65
N PHE A 301 17.78 -40.09 -15.43
CA PHE A 301 18.06 -40.91 -14.24
C PHE A 301 16.94 -41.92 -13.94
N MET A 302 15.68 -41.48 -13.98
CA MET A 302 14.52 -42.33 -13.73
C MET A 302 14.36 -43.42 -14.79
N ASP A 303 14.57 -43.09 -16.07
CA ASP A 303 14.36 -44.02 -17.18
C ASP A 303 15.50 -45.01 -17.38
N HIS A 304 16.75 -44.60 -17.18
CA HIS A 304 17.91 -45.45 -17.48
C HIS A 304 18.57 -46.06 -16.24
N GLN A 305 18.64 -45.33 -15.12
CA GLN A 305 19.41 -45.80 -13.95
C GLN A 305 18.53 -46.48 -12.90
N LEU A 306 17.27 -46.05 -12.74
CA LEU A 306 16.34 -46.63 -11.77
C LEU A 306 15.67 -47.91 -12.25
N ARG A 307 15.50 -48.08 -13.58
CA ARG A 307 14.98 -49.33 -14.18
C ARG A 307 16.04 -50.43 -14.34
N ALA A 308 17.33 -50.07 -14.25
CA ALA A 308 18.46 -50.99 -14.35
C ALA A 308 18.92 -51.55 -12.99
N ALA A 309 18.38 -51.04 -11.88
CA ALA A 309 18.61 -51.48 -10.50
C ALA A 309 17.43 -52.34 -10.00
#